data_AF-A0A937LM58-F1
#
_entry.id   AF-A0A937LM58-F1
#
_cell.length_a   1.000
_cell.length_b   1.000
_cell.length_c   1.000
_cell.angle_alpha   90.00
_cell.angle_beta   90.00
_cell.angle_gamma   90.00
#
_symmetry.space_group_name_H-M   'P 1'
#
loop_
_entity.id
_entity.type
_entity.pdbx_description
1 polymer ?
#
loop_
_entity_poly.entity_id
_entity_poly.type
_entity_poly.pdbx_seq_one_letter_code
_entity_poly.pdbx_strand_id
1 'polypeptide(L)'
;MFESVRTRFTDTFGDAHGVEVTMAPGRVNLIGEYTDFNDGFVFPMTVDRGAYVAMRPRADQRVSIVSVRYEEHIEYALDQIPKVVPGHWSCYVLGIIEELRKLNLVTG
;
A
#
# COMPACT_ATOMS: atom_id res chain seq x y z
N MET A 1 -6.13 -3.75 15.05
CA MET A 1 -5.76 -3.81 13.61
C MET A 1 -4.25 -3.97 13.42
N PHE A 2 -3.40 -3.10 13.98
CA PHE A 2 -1.92 -3.24 13.89
C PHE A 2 -1.42 -4.66 14.20
N GLU A 3 -1.77 -5.21 15.36
CA GLU A 3 -1.39 -6.58 15.73
C GLU A 3 -1.95 -7.64 14.78
N SER A 4 -3.22 -7.51 14.37
CA SER A 4 -3.84 -8.47 13.43
C SER A 4 -3.11 -8.51 12.08
N VAL A 5 -2.70 -7.35 11.55
CA VAL A 5 -1.94 -7.30 10.28
C VAL A 5 -0.51 -7.81 10.48
N ARG A 6 0.11 -7.54 11.64
CA ARG A 6 1.42 -8.11 12.00
C ARG A 6 1.35 -9.65 12.05
N THR A 7 0.37 -10.21 12.76
CA THR A 7 0.14 -11.66 12.83
C THR A 7 -0.08 -12.24 11.44
N ARG A 8 -0.93 -11.62 10.62
CA ARG A 8 -1.18 -12.11 9.26
C ARG A 8 0.08 -12.08 8.38
N PHE A 9 0.93 -11.07 8.55
CA PHE A 9 2.24 -11.02 7.89
C PHE A 9 3.12 -12.19 8.32
N THR A 10 3.23 -12.45 9.62
CA THR A 10 3.98 -13.57 10.18
C THR A 10 3.47 -14.91 9.64
N ASP A 11 2.16 -15.12 9.65
CA ASP A 11 1.54 -16.36 9.16
C ASP A 11 1.80 -16.60 7.67
N THR A 12 1.92 -15.53 6.89
CA THR A 12 2.06 -15.62 5.42
C THR A 12 3.52 -15.65 4.97
N PHE A 13 4.39 -14.88 5.62
CA PHE A 13 5.79 -14.68 5.22
C PHE A 13 6.82 -15.21 6.22
N GLY A 14 6.36 -15.86 7.30
CA GLY A 14 7.21 -16.43 8.33
C GLY A 14 7.59 -15.43 9.43
N ASP A 15 8.86 -15.09 9.55
CA ASP A 15 9.35 -14.30 10.69
C ASP A 15 8.79 -12.86 10.72
N ALA A 16 8.58 -12.33 11.93
CA ALA A 16 8.15 -10.95 12.21
C ALA A 16 9.31 -9.97 12.46
N HIS A 17 10.57 -10.45 12.50
CA HIS A 17 11.72 -9.58 12.72
C HIS A 17 11.83 -8.51 11.62
N GLY A 18 12.02 -7.25 12.04
CA GLY A 18 12.13 -6.10 11.12
C GLY A 18 10.83 -5.71 10.41
N VAL A 19 9.68 -6.26 10.82
CA VAL A 19 8.37 -5.86 10.27
C VAL A 19 7.93 -4.53 10.87
N GLU A 20 7.74 -3.55 10.00
CA GLU A 20 7.10 -2.29 10.32
C GLU A 20 5.61 -2.35 9.98
N VAL A 21 4.77 -1.81 10.86
CA VAL A 21 3.34 -1.73 10.62
C VAL A 21 2.92 -0.27 10.66
N THR A 22 2.30 0.19 9.58
CA THR A 22 1.82 1.56 9.42
C THR A 22 0.34 1.57 9.06
N MET A 23 -0.29 2.74 9.20
CA MET A 23 -1.70 2.95 8.86
C MET A 23 -1.88 4.31 8.18
N ALA A 24 -2.61 4.30 7.07
CA ALA A 24 -3.07 5.51 6.40
C ALA A 24 -4.59 5.67 6.64
N PRO A 25 -5.05 6.76 7.28
CA PRO A 25 -6.46 6.95 7.56
C PRO A 25 -7.23 7.28 6.28
N GLY A 26 -8.49 6.86 6.24
CA GLY A 26 -9.46 7.41 5.31
C GLY A 26 -9.76 8.86 5.66
N ARG A 27 -10.39 9.58 4.73
CA ARG A 27 -10.84 10.95 4.93
C ARG A 27 -12.31 11.12 4.57
N VAL A 28 -12.91 12.15 5.15
CA VAL A 28 -14.16 12.75 4.69
C VAL A 28 -13.89 14.21 4.37
N ASN A 29 -14.60 14.76 3.39
CA ASN A 29 -14.60 16.20 3.15
C ASN A 29 -15.78 16.79 3.93
N LEU A 30 -15.54 17.79 4.78
CA LEU A 30 -16.61 18.49 5.50
C LEU A 30 -17.30 19.49 4.57
N ILE A 31 -16.50 20.18 3.74
CA ILE A 31 -16.93 21.13 2.70
C ILE A 31 -15.82 21.30 1.65
N GLY A 32 -16.20 21.79 0.46
CA GLY A 32 -15.29 21.96 -0.67
C GLY A 32 -15.24 20.73 -1.58
N GLU A 33 -16.38 20.08 -1.80
CA GLU A 33 -16.45 19.02 -2.81
C GLU A 33 -16.34 19.64 -4.21
N TYR A 34 -15.60 18.97 -5.10
CA TYR A 34 -15.38 19.39 -6.50
C TYR A 34 -14.65 20.73 -6.67
N THR A 35 -14.04 21.27 -5.62
CA THR A 35 -13.25 22.51 -5.69
C THR A 35 -11.75 22.24 -5.81
N ASP A 36 -11.29 21.05 -5.43
CA ASP A 36 -9.88 20.64 -5.41
C ASP A 36 -9.22 20.66 -6.79
N PHE A 37 -9.93 20.22 -7.83
CA PHE A 37 -9.43 20.29 -9.21
C PHE A 37 -9.69 21.64 -9.90
N ASN A 38 -10.24 22.63 -9.18
CA ASN A 38 -10.51 23.99 -9.67
C ASN A 38 -9.74 25.06 -8.87
N ASP A 39 -8.61 24.69 -8.25
CA ASP A 39 -7.79 25.56 -7.40
C ASP A 39 -8.55 26.22 -6.22
N GLY A 40 -9.66 25.61 -5.78
CA GLY A 40 -10.47 26.08 -4.67
C GLY A 40 -10.04 25.50 -3.31
N PHE A 41 -10.64 26.03 -2.24
CA PHE A 41 -10.38 25.53 -0.88
C PHE A 41 -11.17 24.24 -0.59
N VAL A 42 -10.58 23.40 0.25
CA VAL A 42 -11.19 22.17 0.79
C VAL A 42 -11.01 22.13 2.30
N PHE A 43 -11.95 21.50 3.01
CA PHE A 43 -11.81 21.28 4.45
C PHE A 43 -12.02 19.80 4.82
N PRO A 44 -10.99 18.95 4.62
CA PRO A 44 -11.06 17.53 4.92
C PRO A 44 -10.75 17.22 6.39
N MET A 45 -11.20 16.05 6.83
CA MET A 45 -10.86 15.47 8.13
C MET A 45 -10.60 13.97 7.98
N THR A 46 -9.60 13.46 8.70
CA THR A 46 -9.35 12.01 8.79
C THR A 46 -10.39 11.33 9.66
N VAL A 47 -10.82 10.13 9.27
CA VAL A 47 -11.65 9.27 10.12
C VAL A 47 -10.80 8.24 10.86
N ASP A 48 -11.40 7.56 11.84
CA ASP A 48 -10.76 6.50 12.64
C ASP A 48 -10.61 5.15 11.88
N ARG A 49 -11.04 5.10 10.62
CA ARG A 49 -10.91 3.93 9.73
C ARG A 49 -9.79 4.19 8.72
N GLY A 50 -8.97 3.18 8.45
CA GLY A 50 -7.83 3.31 7.55
C GLY A 50 -7.37 1.99 6.94
N ALA A 51 -6.40 2.10 6.02
CA ALA A 51 -5.68 0.97 5.46
C ALA A 51 -4.43 0.71 6.31
N TYR A 52 -4.23 -0.54 6.70
CA TYR A 52 -3.10 -0.97 7.51
C TYR A 52 -2.16 -1.82 6.65
N VAL A 53 -0.86 -1.57 6.76
CA VAL A 53 0.16 -2.30 6.00
C VAL A 53 1.25 -2.76 6.95
N ALA A 54 1.54 -4.06 6.94
CA ALA A 54 2.77 -4.60 7.50
C ALA A 54 3.74 -4.84 6.34
N MET A 55 4.97 -4.32 6.48
CA MET A 55 5.99 -4.41 5.44
C MET A 55 7.37 -4.59 6.05
N ARG A 56 8.25 -5.22 5.28
CA ARG A 56 9.66 -5.41 5.63
C ARG A 56 10.48 -5.40 4.35
N PRO A 57 11.65 -4.73 4.32
CA PRO A 57 12.56 -4.82 3.19
C PRO A 57 13.06 -6.26 3.01
N ARG A 58 13.25 -6.66 1.76
CA ARG A 58 13.85 -7.95 1.41
C ARG A 58 15.26 -7.71 0.86
N ALA A 59 16.12 -8.72 1.02
CA ALA A 59 17.48 -8.70 0.49
C ALA A 59 17.55 -9.18 -0.98
N ASP A 60 16.46 -9.75 -1.50
CA ASP A 60 16.34 -10.18 -2.89
C ASP A 60 15.62 -9.12 -3.74
N GLN A 61 15.71 -9.27 -5.06
CA GLN A 61 15.04 -8.39 -6.02
C GLN A 61 13.59 -8.79 -6.30
N ARG A 62 12.85 -9.13 -5.23
CA ARG A 62 11.47 -9.60 -5.34
C ARG A 62 10.54 -8.75 -4.49
N VAL A 63 9.33 -8.57 -5.01
CA VAL A 63 8.22 -7.93 -4.32
C VAL A 63 7.14 -8.98 -4.13
N SER A 64 6.65 -9.11 -2.90
CA SER A 64 5.60 -10.06 -2.52
C SER A 64 4.55 -9.32 -1.70
N ILE A 65 3.31 -9.27 -2.20
CA ILE A 65 2.22 -8.41 -1.68
C ILE A 65 0.99 -9.28 -1.47
N VAL A 66 0.38 -9.17 -0.29
CA VAL A 66 -0.85 -9.90 0.07
C VAL A 66 -1.93 -8.92 0.47
N SER A 67 -3.11 -9.08 -0.11
CA SER A 67 -4.32 -8.40 0.37
C SER A 67 -5.07 -9.30 1.33
N VAL A 68 -5.15 -8.88 2.60
CA VAL A 68 -5.94 -9.60 3.61
C VAL A 68 -7.43 -9.59 3.28
N ARG A 69 -7.93 -8.51 2.66
CA ARG A 69 -9.35 -8.37 2.30
C ARG A 69 -9.77 -9.26 1.14
N TYR A 70 -8.92 -9.34 0.12
CA TYR A 70 -9.22 -10.09 -1.10
C TYR A 70 -8.68 -11.51 -1.07
N GLU A 71 -7.88 -11.85 -0.05
CA GLU A 71 -7.21 -13.16 0.10
C GLU A 71 -6.35 -13.53 -1.11
N GLU A 72 -5.76 -12.51 -1.74
CA GLU A 72 -4.93 -12.64 -2.93
C GLU A 72 -3.48 -12.34 -2.62
N HIS A 73 -2.59 -13.03 -3.34
CA HIS A 73 -1.14 -12.93 -3.23
C HIS A 73 -0.54 -12.68 -4.60
N ILE A 74 0.30 -11.66 -4.70
CA ILE A 74 1.04 -11.31 -5.92
C ILE A 74 2.52 -11.31 -5.59
N GLU A 75 3.32 -11.96 -6.44
CA GLU A 75 4.77 -11.97 -6.33
C GLU A 75 5.42 -11.82 -7.69
N TYR A 76 6.44 -10.96 -7.76
CA TYR A 76 7.15 -10.66 -9.00
C TYR A 76 8.57 -10.15 -8.73
N ALA A 77 9.44 -10.18 -9.74
CA ALA A 77 10.76 -9.55 -9.67
C ALA A 77 10.61 -8.02 -9.75
N LEU A 78 11.37 -7.26 -8.97
CA LEU A 78 11.22 -5.80 -8.83
C LEU A 78 11.28 -5.08 -10.19
N ASP A 79 12.04 -5.61 -11.15
CA ASP A 79 12.19 -5.08 -12.50
C ASP A 79 11.15 -5.57 -13.53
N GLN A 80 10.31 -6.53 -13.16
CA GLN A 80 9.30 -7.16 -14.02
C GLN A 80 7.90 -6.94 -13.47
N ILE A 81 7.46 -5.67 -13.43
CA ILE A 81 6.13 -5.34 -12.93
C ILE A 81 5.05 -6.04 -13.76
N PRO A 82 4.14 -6.78 -13.13
CA PRO A 82 3.11 -7.53 -13.84
C PRO A 82 2.12 -6.57 -14.51
N LYS A 83 1.63 -6.97 -15.69
CA LYS A 83 0.45 -6.34 -16.27
C LYS A 83 -0.75 -6.67 -15.40
N VAL A 84 -1.42 -5.65 -14.90
CA VAL A 84 -2.61 -5.79 -14.06
C VAL A 84 -3.85 -5.31 -14.79
N VAL A 85 -4.98 -5.95 -14.47
CA VAL A 85 -6.29 -5.56 -14.98
C VAL A 85 -6.66 -4.20 -14.38
N PRO A 86 -7.05 -3.20 -15.20
CA PRO A 86 -7.51 -1.91 -14.68
C PRO A 86 -8.60 -2.08 -13.62
N GLY A 87 -8.46 -1.35 -12.51
CA GLY A 87 -9.37 -1.44 -11.36
C GLY A 87 -9.04 -2.53 -10.34
N HIS A 88 -8.08 -3.42 -10.61
CA HIS A 88 -7.60 -4.38 -9.62
C HIS A 88 -6.93 -3.67 -8.43
N TRP A 89 -7.09 -4.18 -7.21
CA TRP A 89 -6.56 -3.52 -6.00
C TRP A 89 -5.04 -3.37 -6.00
N SER A 90 -4.33 -4.30 -6.65
CA SER A 90 -2.88 -4.28 -6.71
C SER A 90 -2.34 -3.13 -7.55
N CYS A 91 -3.14 -2.55 -8.44
CA CYS A 91 -2.76 -1.37 -9.22
C CYS A 91 -2.27 -0.23 -8.32
N TYR A 92 -2.87 -0.04 -7.14
CA TYR A 92 -2.46 1.01 -6.20
C TYR A 92 -1.06 0.76 -5.65
N VAL A 93 -0.76 -0.47 -5.22
CA VAL A 93 0.54 -0.81 -4.62
C VAL A 93 1.64 -0.84 -5.69
N LEU A 94 1.36 -1.47 -6.84
CA LEU A 94 2.30 -1.55 -7.96
C LEU A 94 2.61 -0.16 -8.52
N GLY A 95 1.61 0.72 -8.62
CA GLY A 95 1.81 2.10 -9.06
C GLY A 95 2.75 2.87 -8.15
N ILE A 96 2.57 2.76 -6.82
CA ILE A 96 3.48 3.40 -5.85
C ILE A 96 4.90 2.85 -5.96
N ILE A 97 5.06 1.53 -6.06
CA ILE A 97 6.39 0.91 -6.22
C ILE A 97 7.07 1.43 -7.48
N GLU A 98 6.34 1.53 -8.59
CA GLU A 98 6.90 2.03 -9.84
C GLU A 98 7.29 3.52 -9.77
N GLU A 99 6.47 4.37 -9.14
CA GLU A 99 6.82 5.77 -8.94
C GLU A 99 8.04 5.91 -8.01
N LEU A 100 8.14 5.12 -6.95
CA LEU A 100 9.33 5.11 -6.08
C LEU A 100 10.59 4.63 -6.81
N ARG A 101 10.47 3.67 -7.73
CA ARG A 101 11.58 3.24 -8.59
C ARG A 101 12.03 4.36 -9.54
N LYS A 102 11.08 5.04 -10.20
CA LYS A 102 11.39 6.21 -11.06
C LYS A 102 12.09 7.32 -10.30
N LEU A 103 11.77 7.49 -9.02
CA LEU A 103 12.42 8.44 -8.11
C LEU A 103 13.74 7.91 -7.50
N ASN A 104 14.18 6.70 -7.84
CA ASN A 104 15.36 6.02 -7.27
C ASN A 104 15.31 5.84 -5.74
N LEU A 105 14.11 5.78 -5.17
CA LEU A 105 13.89 5.52 -3.74
C LEU A 105 13.77 4.03 -3.42
N VAL A 106 13.52 3.21 -4.45
CA VAL A 106 13.57 1.75 -4.37
C VAL A 106 14.46 1.29 -5.53
N THR A 107 15.64 0.80 -5.19
CA THR A 107 16.62 0.30 -6.15
C THR A 107 16.82 -1.20 -5.96
N GLY A 108 17.21 -1.86 -7.05
CA GLY A 108 17.70 -3.22 -6.97
C GLY A 108 19.14 -3.34 -6.45
#